data_AF-A0A355YIU0-F1
#
_entry.id   AF-A0A355YIU0-F1
#
_cell.length_a   1.000
_cell.length_b   1.000
_cell.length_c   1.000
_cell.angle_alpha   90.00
_cell.angle_beta   90.00
_cell.angle_gamma   90.00
#
_symmetry.space_group_name_H-M   'P 1'
#
loop_
_entity.id
_entity.type
_entity.pdbx_description
1 polymer ?
#
loop_
_entity_poly.entity_id
_entity_poly.type
_entity_poly.pdbx_seq_one_letter_code
_entity_poly.pdbx_strand_id
1 'polypeptide(L)'
;MIRTALVIAALLPAGNVLAASAVAFSDSGAYGFAYNHPSASLALQAAMGHCARRSANCTEVASTSAEAGYSAIASGSAAFGHALGESDERAAIDKALAMCRRTADDCRLEFLWRERPVPAVLRVPAHPPMPVPVPRQY
;
A
#
# COMPACT_ATOMS: atom_id res chain seq x y z
N MET A 1 13.77 52.66 -23.20
CA MET A 1 14.55 51.80 -22.28
C MET A 1 13.65 50.66 -21.84
N ILE A 2 13.78 49.47 -22.44
CA ILE A 2 12.95 48.29 -22.13
C ILE A 2 13.73 47.44 -21.12
N ARG A 3 13.19 47.31 -19.91
CA ARG A 3 13.75 46.45 -18.85
C ARG A 3 13.25 45.03 -19.06
N THR A 4 14.09 44.17 -19.62
CA THR A 4 13.86 42.73 -19.75
C THR A 4 13.91 42.10 -18.37
N ALA A 5 12.76 41.76 -17.79
CA ALA A 5 12.68 40.97 -16.58
C ALA A 5 12.99 39.51 -16.92
N LEU A 6 14.14 39.02 -16.47
CA LEU A 6 14.57 37.64 -16.65
C LEU A 6 13.89 36.78 -15.57
N VAL A 7 12.85 36.04 -15.95
CA VAL A 7 12.18 35.08 -15.06
C VAL A 7 13.01 33.80 -15.03
N ILE A 8 13.74 33.58 -13.93
CA ILE A 8 14.42 32.31 -13.67
C ILE A 8 13.35 31.34 -13.13
N ALA A 9 12.85 30.48 -14.01
CA ALA A 9 12.00 29.37 -13.61
C ALA A 9 12.87 28.33 -12.87
N ALA A 10 12.78 28.32 -11.54
CA ALA A 10 13.43 27.29 -10.72
C ALA A 10 12.77 25.93 -11.00
N LEU A 11 13.47 25.06 -11.73
CA LEU A 11 13.14 23.64 -11.86
C LEU A 11 13.36 22.97 -10.50
N LEU A 12 12.31 22.91 -9.67
CA LEU A 12 12.32 22.06 -8.48
C LEU A 12 12.50 20.59 -8.95
N PRO A 13 13.48 19.84 -8.40
CA PRO A 13 13.61 18.44 -8.74
C PRO A 13 12.34 17.71 -8.28
N ALA A 14 11.62 17.12 -9.22
CA ALA A 14 10.51 16.23 -8.92
C ALA A 14 11.09 14.95 -8.31
N GLY A 15 11.28 14.94 -6.99
CA GLY A 15 11.72 13.76 -6.27
C GLY A 15 10.70 12.63 -6.42
N ASN A 16 11.15 11.38 -6.33
CA ASN A 16 10.26 10.24 -6.16
C ASN A 16 10.26 9.83 -4.68
N VAL A 17 9.15 9.29 -4.19
CA VAL A 17 9.00 8.76 -2.82
C VAL A 17 8.77 7.25 -2.91
N LEU A 18 9.08 6.57 -1.80
CA LEU A 18 8.77 5.16 -1.60
C LEU A 18 7.33 4.84 -2.01
N ALA A 19 7.16 3.74 -2.73
CA ALA A 19 5.87 3.19 -3.10
C ALA A 19 5.38 2.30 -1.95
N ALA A 20 4.31 2.72 -1.30
CA ALA A 20 3.69 1.95 -0.26
C ALA A 20 2.57 1.07 -0.81
N SER A 21 2.50 -0.14 -0.29
CA SER A 21 1.44 -1.11 -0.58
C SER A 21 0.88 -1.63 0.74
N ALA A 22 -0.41 -1.99 0.74
CA ALA A 22 -1.05 -2.59 1.90
C ALA A 22 -2.13 -3.57 1.50
N VAL A 23 -2.41 -4.50 2.40
CA VAL A 23 -3.43 -5.53 2.27
C VAL A 23 -4.23 -5.59 3.57
N ALA A 24 -5.55 -5.61 3.43
CA ALA A 24 -6.50 -5.85 4.50
C ALA A 24 -7.30 -7.12 4.20
N PHE A 25 -7.68 -7.86 5.24
CA PHE A 25 -8.43 -9.11 5.13
C PHE A 25 -9.47 -9.18 6.24
N SER A 26 -10.50 -9.98 6.01
CA SER A 26 -11.54 -10.30 6.97
C SER A 26 -11.74 -11.80 7.00
N ASP A 27 -12.04 -12.36 8.16
CA ASP A 27 -12.28 -13.79 8.36
C ASP A 27 -13.42 -14.36 7.48
N SER A 28 -14.28 -13.50 6.93
CA SER A 28 -15.29 -13.86 5.92
C SER A 28 -14.72 -14.14 4.52
N GLY A 29 -13.41 -13.98 4.32
CA GLY A 29 -12.73 -14.11 3.02
C GLY A 29 -12.72 -12.82 2.20
N ALA A 30 -13.36 -11.75 2.68
CA ALA A 30 -13.25 -10.44 2.05
C ALA A 30 -11.84 -9.87 2.25
N TYR A 31 -11.27 -9.29 1.19
CA TYR A 31 -9.96 -8.66 1.27
C TYR A 31 -9.97 -7.30 0.57
N GLY A 32 -8.94 -6.50 0.77
CA GLY A 32 -8.72 -5.25 0.06
C GLY A 32 -7.23 -5.02 -0.07
N PHE A 33 -6.83 -4.32 -1.12
CA PHE A 33 -5.43 -4.05 -1.40
C PHE A 33 -5.27 -2.66 -2.00
N ALA A 34 -4.10 -2.08 -1.79
CA ALA A 34 -3.68 -0.83 -2.39
C ALA A 34 -2.18 -0.90 -2.68
N TYR A 35 -1.75 -0.21 -3.74
CA TYR A 35 -0.38 -0.27 -4.23
C TYR A 35 0.06 1.07 -4.78
N ASN A 36 1.37 1.32 -4.76
CA ASN A 36 1.98 2.56 -5.25
C ASN A 36 1.41 3.83 -4.59
N HIS A 37 1.11 3.77 -3.29
CA HIS A 37 0.69 4.94 -2.52
C HIS A 37 1.91 5.70 -1.96
N PRO A 38 1.78 7.01 -1.69
CA PRO A 38 2.89 7.81 -1.18
C PRO A 38 3.25 7.52 0.29
N SER A 39 2.43 6.75 1.02
CA SER A 39 2.72 6.30 2.39
C SER A 39 1.95 5.04 2.76
N ALA A 40 2.48 4.27 3.72
CA ALA A 40 1.86 3.05 4.22
C ALA A 40 0.47 3.31 4.81
N SER A 41 0.29 4.41 5.55
CA SER A 41 -1.02 4.76 6.13
C SER A 41 -2.10 5.01 5.07
N LEU A 42 -1.75 5.65 3.95
CA LEU A 42 -2.70 5.87 2.84
C LEU A 42 -2.99 4.59 2.09
N ALA A 43 -1.97 3.76 1.86
CA ALA A 43 -2.15 2.43 1.29
C ALA A 43 -3.11 1.61 2.18
N LEU A 44 -2.89 1.62 3.49
CA LEU A 44 -3.72 0.89 4.44
C LEU A 44 -5.16 1.40 4.47
N GLN A 45 -5.37 2.72 4.52
CA GLN A 45 -6.70 3.32 4.50
C GLN A 45 -7.46 2.91 3.23
N ALA A 46 -6.79 2.93 2.07
CA ALA A 46 -7.38 2.48 0.82
C ALA A 46 -7.69 0.96 0.84
N ALA A 47 -6.75 0.13 1.27
CA ALA A 47 -6.93 -1.32 1.38
C ALA A 47 -8.11 -1.68 2.32
N MET A 48 -8.18 -1.04 3.48
CA MET A 48 -9.30 -1.14 4.42
C MET A 48 -10.62 -0.72 3.80
N GLY A 49 -10.65 0.43 3.11
CA GLY A 49 -11.83 0.90 2.38
C GLY A 49 -12.29 -0.09 1.32
N HIS A 50 -11.37 -0.74 0.61
CA HIS A 50 -11.71 -1.78 -0.36
C HIS A 50 -12.24 -3.07 0.27
N CYS A 51 -11.69 -3.47 1.42
CA CYS A 51 -12.18 -4.62 2.18
C CYS A 51 -13.57 -4.33 2.79
N ALA A 52 -13.73 -3.14 3.38
CA ALA A 52 -14.94 -2.72 4.10
C ALA A 52 -16.21 -2.71 3.22
N ARG A 53 -16.07 -2.60 1.89
CA ARG A 53 -17.20 -2.75 0.95
C ARG A 53 -17.83 -4.14 0.95
N ARG A 54 -17.12 -5.15 1.45
CA ARG A 54 -17.51 -6.57 1.40
C ARG A 54 -17.61 -7.23 2.77
N SER A 55 -17.00 -6.64 3.80
CA SER A 55 -17.07 -7.14 5.18
C SER A 55 -16.94 -6.01 6.19
N ALA A 56 -17.65 -6.11 7.31
CA ALA A 56 -17.53 -5.15 8.41
C ALA A 56 -16.28 -5.38 9.29
N ASN A 57 -15.66 -6.57 9.21
CA ASN A 57 -14.60 -7.00 10.12
C ASN A 57 -13.25 -7.09 9.41
N CYS A 58 -12.84 -6.01 8.75
CA CYS A 58 -11.55 -5.95 8.05
C CYS A 58 -10.44 -5.51 8.99
N THR A 59 -9.32 -6.23 8.97
CA THR A 59 -8.11 -5.93 9.73
C THR A 59 -6.90 -5.79 8.82
N GLU A 60 -5.88 -5.09 9.29
CA GLU A 60 -4.62 -4.97 8.56
C GLU A 60 -3.93 -6.32 8.58
N VAL A 61 -3.47 -6.77 7.42
CA VAL A 61 -2.65 -7.97 7.34
C VAL A 61 -1.18 -7.60 7.18
N ALA A 62 -0.90 -6.67 6.26
CA ALA A 62 0.46 -6.21 6.00
C ALA A 62 0.46 -4.86 5.29
N SER A 63 1.51 -4.09 5.54
CA SER A 63 1.87 -2.91 4.77
C SER A 63 3.38 -2.84 4.56
N THR A 64 3.80 -2.21 3.46
CA THR A 64 5.22 -1.96 3.14
C THR A 64 5.38 -0.54 2.59
N SER A 65 6.58 0.00 2.72
CA SER A 65 7.04 1.21 2.03
C SER A 65 8.37 0.89 1.38
N ALA A 66 8.32 0.37 0.16
CA ALA A 66 9.51 -0.03 -0.59
C ALA A 66 9.83 1.00 -1.68
N GLU A 67 11.12 1.16 -2.02
CA GLU A 67 11.52 1.96 -3.20
C GLU A 67 11.03 1.28 -4.48
N ALA A 68 11.17 -0.03 -4.53
CA ALA A 68 10.72 -0.91 -5.60
C ALA A 68 10.61 -2.35 -5.07
N GLY A 69 9.83 -3.17 -5.76
CA GLY A 69 9.59 -4.55 -5.37
C GLY A 69 8.45 -5.15 -6.17
N TYR A 70 8.11 -6.38 -5.83
CA TYR A 70 6.97 -7.11 -6.35
C TYR A 70 6.09 -7.55 -5.21
N SER A 71 4.80 -7.45 -5.48
CA SER A 71 3.77 -7.77 -4.52
C SER A 71 2.70 -8.57 -5.23
N ALA A 72 2.14 -9.54 -4.51
CA ALA A 72 1.24 -10.51 -5.09
C ALA A 72 0.14 -10.88 -4.10
N ILE A 73 -1.02 -11.24 -4.64
CA ILE A 73 -2.14 -11.80 -3.91
C ILE A 73 -2.54 -13.10 -4.60
N ALA A 74 -2.73 -14.14 -3.80
CA ALA A 74 -3.31 -15.39 -4.20
C ALA A 74 -4.57 -15.66 -3.38
N SER A 75 -5.58 -16.24 -4.01
CA SER A 75 -6.83 -16.63 -3.36
C SER A 75 -7.30 -17.99 -3.85
N GLY A 76 -8.03 -18.67 -2.97
CA GLY A 76 -8.68 -19.95 -3.19
C GLY A 76 -9.99 -20.01 -2.40
N SER A 77 -10.63 -21.16 -2.32
CA SER A 77 -11.88 -21.36 -1.58
C SER A 77 -11.67 -21.06 -0.08
N ALA A 78 -12.09 -19.87 0.35
CA ALA A 78 -11.87 -19.32 1.69
C ALA A 78 -10.39 -19.21 2.12
N ALA A 79 -9.46 -19.22 1.17
CA ALA A 79 -8.03 -19.09 1.42
C ALA A 79 -7.47 -17.80 0.82
N PHE A 80 -6.51 -17.22 1.50
CA PHE A 80 -5.88 -15.97 1.11
C PHE A 80 -4.39 -15.98 1.43
N GLY A 81 -3.59 -15.48 0.51
CA GLY A 81 -2.16 -15.31 0.67
C GLY A 81 -1.68 -14.03 0.00
N HIS A 82 -0.64 -13.43 0.57
CA HIS A 82 -0.08 -12.19 0.06
C HIS A 82 1.44 -12.19 0.18
N ALA A 83 2.08 -11.33 -0.62
CA ALA A 83 3.49 -10.95 -0.51
C ALA A 83 3.60 -9.47 -0.82
N LEU A 84 4.42 -8.75 -0.06
CA LEU A 84 4.64 -7.31 -0.23
C LEU A 84 6.15 -7.00 -0.29
N GLY A 85 6.58 -6.21 -1.27
CA GLY A 85 7.97 -5.69 -1.30
C GLY A 85 9.04 -6.72 -1.62
N GLU A 86 8.71 -7.82 -2.30
CA GLU A 86 9.69 -8.84 -2.64
C GLU A 86 10.63 -8.34 -3.74
N SER A 87 11.90 -8.70 -3.68
CA SER A 87 12.90 -8.26 -4.67
C SER A 87 12.75 -8.93 -6.04
N ASP A 88 12.07 -10.07 -6.09
CA ASP A 88 11.87 -10.88 -7.29
C ASP A 88 10.37 -11.20 -7.51
N GLU A 89 9.96 -11.20 -8.78
CA GLU A 89 8.57 -11.43 -9.18
C GLU A 89 8.10 -12.83 -8.79
N ARG A 90 8.95 -13.84 -9.02
CA ARG A 90 8.63 -15.23 -8.74
C ARG A 90 8.59 -15.48 -7.24
N ALA A 91 9.47 -14.83 -6.47
CA ALA A 91 9.42 -14.86 -5.01
C ALA A 91 8.08 -14.32 -4.46
N ALA A 92 7.56 -13.22 -5.02
CA ALA A 92 6.25 -12.68 -4.64
C ALA A 92 5.12 -13.68 -4.92
N ILE A 93 5.10 -14.25 -6.12
CA ILE A 93 4.10 -15.24 -6.55
C ILE A 93 4.16 -16.48 -5.66
N ASP A 94 5.35 -17.06 -5.48
CA ASP A 94 5.54 -18.30 -4.73
C ASP A 94 5.17 -18.11 -3.26
N LYS A 95 5.51 -16.96 -2.65
CA LYS A 95 5.15 -16.64 -1.27
C LYS A 95 3.63 -16.47 -1.11
N ALA A 96 2.99 -15.70 -1.98
CA ALA A 96 1.53 -15.51 -1.92
C ALA A 96 0.78 -16.85 -2.10
N LEU A 97 1.18 -17.67 -3.08
CA LEU A 97 0.60 -19.00 -3.29
C LEU A 97 0.87 -19.94 -2.13
N ALA A 98 2.09 -20.00 -1.61
CA ALA A 98 2.44 -20.84 -0.47
C ALA A 98 1.64 -20.45 0.79
N MET A 99 1.41 -19.15 1.01
CA MET A 99 0.56 -18.69 2.10
C MET A 99 -0.89 -19.16 1.94
N CYS A 100 -1.48 -18.96 0.76
CA CYS A 100 -2.83 -19.37 0.47
C CYS A 100 -3.00 -20.89 0.62
N ARG A 101 -2.02 -21.67 0.12
CA ARG A 101 -2.01 -23.14 0.16
C ARG A 101 -1.91 -23.75 1.56
N ARG A 102 -1.67 -22.95 2.60
CA ARG A 102 -1.82 -23.42 3.98
C ARG A 102 -3.27 -23.68 4.37
N THR A 103 -4.22 -23.09 3.65
CA THR A 103 -5.64 -23.16 3.98
C THR A 103 -6.46 -23.89 2.91
N ALA A 104 -6.12 -23.77 1.61
CA ALA A 104 -6.83 -24.47 0.54
C ALA A 104 -5.91 -24.88 -0.62
N ASP A 105 -6.25 -25.97 -1.31
CA ASP A 105 -5.43 -26.49 -2.43
C ASP A 105 -5.72 -25.82 -3.78
N ASP A 106 -6.84 -25.11 -3.91
CA ASP A 106 -7.32 -24.48 -5.15
C ASP A 106 -6.79 -23.05 -5.36
N CYS A 107 -5.73 -22.67 -4.64
CA CYS A 107 -5.15 -21.33 -4.68
C CYS A 107 -4.57 -20.98 -6.05
N ARG A 108 -5.01 -19.82 -6.57
CA ARG A 108 -4.56 -19.20 -7.82
C ARG A 108 -4.03 -17.79 -7.56
N LEU A 109 -3.12 -17.36 -8.42
CA LEU A 109 -2.70 -15.96 -8.44
C LEU A 109 -3.89 -15.09 -8.87
N GLU A 110 -4.16 -14.04 -8.11
CA GLU A 110 -5.25 -13.11 -8.39
C GLU A 110 -4.71 -11.75 -8.83
N PHE A 111 -3.68 -11.25 -8.14
CA PHE A 111 -3.01 -10.01 -8.48
C PHE A 111 -1.50 -10.15 -8.36
N LEU A 112 -0.80 -9.47 -9.26
CA LEU A 112 0.64 -9.29 -9.24
C LEU A 112 0.92 -7.85 -9.67
N TRP A 113 1.71 -7.13 -8.90
CA TRP A 113 2.11 -5.77 -9.26
C TRP A 113 3.57 -5.52 -8.90
N ARG A 114 4.19 -4.67 -9.72
CA ARG A 114 5.50 -4.09 -9.43
C ARG A 114 5.28 -2.76 -8.72
N GLU A 115 5.89 -2.62 -7.56
CA GLU A 115 5.99 -1.37 -6.84
C GLU A 115 6.91 -0.42 -7.60
N ARG A 116 6.39 0.78 -7.88
CA ARG A 116 7.11 1.82 -8.61
C ARG A 116 7.14 3.09 -7.79
N PRO A 117 8.29 3.77 -7.72
CA PRO A 117 8.38 5.04 -7.02
C PRO A 117 7.27 6.00 -7.47
N VAL A 118 6.62 6.65 -6.51
CA VAL A 118 5.54 7.59 -6.77
C VAL A 118 6.08 9.02 -6.77
N PRO A 119 5.58 9.93 -7.63
CA PRO A 119 6.04 11.32 -7.64
C PRO A 119 5.86 11.99 -6.26
N ALA A 120 6.89 12.65 -5.74
CA ALA A 120 6.86 13.34 -4.44
C ALA A 120 5.93 14.55 -4.38
N VAL A 121 5.45 15.00 -5.53
CA VAL A 121 4.42 16.05 -5.63
C VAL A 121 3.09 15.60 -5.01
N LEU A 122 2.88 14.28 -4.85
CA LEU A 122 1.73 13.70 -4.14
C LEU A 122 1.95 13.54 -2.63
N ARG A 123 2.96 14.20 -2.05
CA ARG A 123 3.11 14.25 -0.59
C ARG A 123 1.85 14.85 0.02
N VAL A 124 1.00 13.96 0.55
CA VAL A 124 -0.07 14.35 1.45
C VAL A 124 0.60 15.08 2.62
N PRO A 125 0.13 16.28 3.01
CA PRO A 125 0.70 17.00 4.13
C PRO A 125 0.78 16.06 5.33
N ALA A 126 1.93 16.08 6.01
CA ALA A 126 2.09 15.35 7.26
C ALA A 126 0.88 15.68 8.14
N HIS A 127 0.11 14.66 8.52
CA HIS A 127 -0.95 14.88 9.50
C HIS A 127 -0.29 15.58 10.70
N PRO A 128 -0.78 16.74 11.15
CA PRO A 128 -0.27 17.33 12.37
C PRO A 128 -0.41 16.27 13.48
N PRO A 129 0.56 16.17 14.40
CA PRO A 129 0.45 15.20 15.48
C PRO A 129 -0.90 15.38 16.17
N MET A 130 -1.66 14.28 16.29
CA MET A 130 -2.89 14.27 17.06
C MET A 130 -2.58 14.83 18.46
N PRO A 131 -3.29 15.88 18.93
CA PRO A 131 -3.11 16.35 20.30
C PRO A 131 -3.39 15.19 21.25
N VAL A 132 -2.39 14.81 22.03
CA VAL A 132 -2.52 13.80 23.07
C VAL A 132 -3.57 14.32 24.06
N PRO A 133 -4.63 13.55 24.40
CA PRO A 133 -5.60 14.00 25.40
C PRO A 133 -4.85 14.25 26.71
N VAL A 134 -4.90 15.49 27.20
CA VAL A 134 -4.36 15.83 28.51
C VAL A 134 -5.13 15.00 29.54
N PRO A 135 -4.46 14.22 30.42
CA PRO A 135 -5.15 13.51 31.49
C PRO A 135 -6.00 14.50 32.28
N ARG A 136 -7.29 14.22 32.45
CA ARG A 136 -8.14 14.96 33.38
C ARG A 136 -7.53 14.82 34.78
N GLN A 137 -7.01 15.92 35.32
CA GLN A 137 -6.72 16.00 36.75
C GLN A 137 -8.08 16.06 37.47
N TYR A 138 -8.39 15.02 38.22
CA TYR A 138 -9.47 15.01 39.21
C TYR A 138 -8.98 15.66 40.49
#